data_AF-A0A1T5KJ51-F1
#
_entry.id   AF-A0A1T5KJ51-F1
#
_cell.length_a   1.000
_cell.length_b   1.000
_cell.length_c   1.000
_cell.angle_alpha   90.00
_cell.angle_beta   90.00
_cell.angle_gamma   90.00
#
_symmetry.space_group_name_H-M   'P 1'
#
loop_
_entity.id
_entity.type
_entity.pdbx_description
1 polymer ?
#
loop_
_entity_poly.entity_id
_entity_poly.type
_entity_poly.pdbx_seq_one_letter_code
_entity_poly.pdbx_strand_id
1 'polypeptide(L)'
;MTESPPADAPRDHWQFDRFQVWRRAHAPRQRGEPGAREVLGPALGLAAGQVPIQRDERGKPHLDPPYQQQRVSWSHSGALLLVALGPARDLGVDVEQYRERPRMMDIAARFFHPSELDWLRAHPEAERTAVFVRLWCAKEAVLKAHGQGVSFGLEKLVFGEREGGLQLIDCAEDLGSPGEWQLREWQPQAGYRGALAWRD
;
A
#
# COMPACT_ATOMS: atom_id res chain seq x y z
N MET A 1 -2.03 -0.04 -38.29
CA MET A 1 -0.78 -0.39 -37.60
C MET A 1 -0.76 0.40 -36.30
N THR A 2 -1.21 -0.21 -35.21
CA THR A 2 -1.13 0.40 -33.88
C THR A 2 0.27 0.11 -33.36
N GLU A 3 1.10 1.14 -33.25
CA GLU A 3 2.39 1.03 -32.57
C GLU A 3 2.16 0.57 -31.13
N SER A 4 2.78 -0.55 -30.76
CA SER A 4 2.85 -0.98 -29.37
C SER A 4 3.62 0.08 -28.58
N PRO A 5 3.13 0.53 -27.42
CA PRO A 5 3.87 1.45 -26.58
C PRO A 5 5.21 0.83 -26.16
N PRO A 6 6.27 1.64 -25.93
CA PRO A 6 7.56 1.14 -25.48
C PRO A 6 7.41 0.38 -24.16
N ALA A 7 8.23 -0.66 -23.95
CA ALA A 7 8.19 -1.55 -22.78
C ALA A 7 8.34 -0.84 -21.42
N ASP A 8 8.76 0.44 -21.44
CA ASP A 8 8.99 1.32 -20.29
C ASP A 8 7.90 2.40 -20.09
N ALA A 9 6.83 2.41 -20.91
CA ALA A 9 5.71 3.29 -20.65
C ALA A 9 5.06 2.87 -19.30
N PRO A 10 4.99 3.78 -18.31
CA PRO A 10 4.55 3.37 -16.99
C PRO A 10 3.07 2.96 -17.04
N ARG A 11 2.79 1.76 -16.55
CA ARG A 11 1.46 1.14 -16.60
C ARG A 11 0.51 1.86 -15.66
N ASP A 12 -0.66 2.26 -16.14
CA ASP A 12 -1.67 2.90 -15.29
C ASP A 12 -2.55 1.91 -14.51
N HIS A 13 -2.40 0.62 -14.81
CA HIS A 13 -3.23 -0.45 -14.26
C HIS A 13 -2.44 -1.75 -14.14
N TRP A 14 -2.68 -2.48 -13.05
CA TRP A 14 -2.20 -3.84 -12.81
C TRP A 14 -3.36 -4.74 -12.38
N GLN A 15 -3.41 -5.95 -12.93
CA GLN A 15 -4.21 -7.05 -12.41
C GLN A 15 -3.30 -7.95 -11.57
N PHE A 16 -3.48 -7.93 -10.26
CA PHE A 16 -2.79 -8.81 -9.32
C PHE A 16 -3.76 -9.86 -8.81
N ASP A 17 -3.75 -11.02 -9.47
CA ASP A 17 -4.66 -12.14 -9.19
C ASP A 17 -6.12 -11.69 -9.30
N ARG A 18 -6.82 -11.49 -8.18
CA ARG A 18 -8.21 -11.01 -8.10
C ARG A 18 -8.32 -9.49 -7.85
N PHE A 19 -7.21 -8.79 -7.69
CA PHE A 19 -7.16 -7.36 -7.38
C PHE A 19 -6.83 -6.54 -8.62
N GLN A 20 -7.59 -5.47 -8.81
CA GLN A 20 -7.26 -4.40 -9.75
C GLN A 20 -6.57 -3.28 -8.98
N VAL A 21 -5.45 -2.79 -9.51
CA VAL A 21 -4.71 -1.66 -8.94
C VAL A 21 -4.47 -0.64 -10.03
N TRP A 22 -4.84 0.61 -9.79
CA TRP A 22 -4.61 1.74 -10.70
C TRP A 22 -3.61 2.71 -10.12
N ARG A 23 -2.86 3.35 -11.01
CA ARG A 23 -2.08 4.55 -10.68
C ARG A 23 -2.73 5.77 -11.31
N ARG A 24 -2.61 6.91 -10.63
CA ARG A 24 -3.01 8.21 -11.17
C ARG A 24 -2.05 9.30 -10.75
N ALA A 25 -2.00 10.36 -11.55
CA ALA A 25 -1.41 11.61 -11.11
C ALA A 25 -2.17 12.14 -9.88
N HIS A 26 -1.44 12.67 -8.92
CA HIS A 26 -1.97 13.25 -7.69
C HIS A 26 -1.37 14.62 -7.47
N ALA A 27 -2.23 15.62 -7.26
CA ALA A 27 -1.77 16.97 -6.96
C ALA A 27 -1.42 17.09 -5.45
N PRO A 28 -0.32 17.77 -5.09
CA PRO A 28 0.05 17.95 -3.69
C PRO A 28 -1.07 18.57 -2.85
N ARG A 29 -1.17 18.14 -1.58
CA ARG A 29 -2.14 18.63 -0.58
C ARG A 29 -3.61 18.39 -0.93
N GLN A 30 -3.91 17.53 -1.90
CA GLN A 30 -5.28 17.09 -2.17
C GLN A 30 -5.60 15.78 -1.45
N ARG A 31 -6.89 15.49 -1.28
CA ARG A 31 -7.35 14.18 -0.80
C ARG A 31 -7.24 13.15 -1.94
N GLY A 32 -6.93 11.90 -1.61
CA GLY A 32 -6.91 10.81 -2.61
C GLY A 32 -8.28 10.37 -3.12
N GLU A 33 -9.35 10.57 -2.33
CA GLU A 33 -10.68 10.00 -2.62
C GLU A 33 -11.31 10.47 -3.95
N PRO A 34 -11.28 11.76 -4.35
CA PRO A 34 -11.77 12.17 -5.67
C PRO A 34 -11.07 11.41 -6.80
N GLY A 35 -9.75 11.25 -6.69
CA GLY A 35 -8.96 10.49 -7.66
C GLY A 35 -9.30 9.00 -7.67
N ALA A 36 -9.62 8.42 -6.50
CA ALA A 36 -10.05 7.04 -6.37
C ALA A 36 -11.43 6.80 -7.00
N ARG A 37 -12.39 7.69 -6.76
CA ARG A 37 -13.73 7.62 -7.35
C ARG A 37 -13.73 7.57 -8.87
N GLU A 38 -12.81 8.30 -9.50
CA GLU A 38 -12.67 8.33 -10.96
C GLU A 38 -12.21 7.01 -11.58
N VAL A 39 -11.48 6.15 -10.85
CA VAL A 39 -11.12 4.80 -11.34
C VAL A 39 -12.08 3.73 -10.84
N LEU A 40 -12.61 3.88 -9.62
CA LEU A 40 -13.57 2.95 -9.05
C LEU A 40 -14.92 3.02 -9.78
N GLY A 41 -15.34 4.19 -10.24
CA GLY A 41 -16.59 4.37 -10.98
C GLY A 41 -16.67 3.43 -12.18
N PRO A 42 -15.80 3.59 -13.19
CA PRO A 42 -15.76 2.69 -14.34
C PRO A 42 -15.57 1.22 -13.97
N ALA A 43 -14.74 0.91 -12.97
CA ALA A 43 -14.51 -0.47 -12.51
C ALA A 43 -15.76 -1.14 -11.91
N LEU A 44 -16.70 -0.34 -11.39
CA LEU A 44 -17.96 -0.80 -10.79
C LEU A 44 -19.18 -0.55 -11.69
N GLY A 45 -19.00 0.02 -12.89
CA GLY A 45 -20.08 0.38 -13.80
C GLY A 45 -20.87 1.63 -13.36
N LEU A 46 -20.24 2.56 -12.65
CA LEU A 46 -20.85 3.76 -12.06
C LEU A 46 -20.18 5.06 -12.53
N ALA A 47 -20.88 6.18 -12.39
CA ALA A 47 -20.21 7.48 -12.41
C ALA A 47 -19.36 7.67 -11.15
N ALA A 48 -18.27 8.44 -11.24
CA ALA A 48 -17.36 8.68 -10.11
C ALA A 48 -18.08 9.23 -8.84
N GLY A 49 -19.02 10.14 -9.04
CA GLY A 49 -19.83 10.71 -7.94
C GLY A 49 -20.81 9.71 -7.31
N GLN A 50 -21.05 8.57 -7.94
CA GLN A 50 -22.00 7.55 -7.50
C GLN A 50 -21.33 6.34 -6.83
N VAL A 51 -20.00 6.28 -6.77
CA VAL A 51 -19.30 5.21 -6.06
C VAL A 51 -19.71 5.25 -4.58
N PRO A 52 -20.29 4.17 -4.02
CA PRO A 52 -20.94 4.22 -2.72
C PRO A 52 -19.93 3.97 -1.60
N ILE A 53 -18.94 4.86 -1.49
CA ILE A 53 -17.88 4.82 -0.47
C ILE A 53 -18.41 5.36 0.85
N GLN A 54 -18.31 4.57 1.90
CA GLN A 54 -18.49 4.97 3.29
C GLN A 54 -17.19 4.80 4.08
N ARG A 55 -17.14 5.37 5.29
CA ARG A 55 -16.02 5.20 6.22
C ARG A 55 -16.51 4.58 7.51
N ASP A 56 -15.74 3.64 8.05
CA ASP A 56 -15.96 3.15 9.40
C ASP A 56 -15.50 4.16 10.47
N GLU A 57 -15.65 3.80 11.74
CA GLU A 57 -15.23 4.63 12.89
C GLU A 57 -13.73 4.96 12.90
N ARG A 58 -12.91 4.17 12.20
CA ARG A 58 -11.46 4.36 12.06
C ARG A 58 -11.10 5.10 10.78
N GLY A 59 -12.10 5.49 9.98
CA GLY A 59 -11.93 6.21 8.73
C GLY A 59 -11.58 5.32 7.54
N LYS A 60 -11.57 3.99 7.68
CA LYS A 60 -11.27 3.06 6.58
C LYS A 60 -12.41 3.05 5.57
N PRO A 61 -12.12 3.20 4.27
CA PRO A 61 -13.16 3.18 3.25
C PRO A 61 -13.72 1.77 3.03
N HIS A 62 -15.03 1.67 2.86
CA HIS A 62 -15.72 0.47 2.41
C HIS A 62 -16.80 0.83 1.38
N LEU A 63 -17.28 -0.16 0.64
CA LEU A 63 -18.32 0.01 -0.37
C LEU A 63 -19.65 -0.53 0.16
N ASP A 64 -20.70 0.29 0.10
CA ASP A 64 -22.07 -0.13 0.41
C ASP A 64 -22.61 -1.14 -0.62
N PRO A 65 -23.77 -1.78 -0.34
CA PRO A 65 -24.43 -2.66 -1.29
C PRO A 65 -24.66 -2.04 -2.68
N PRO A 66 -24.51 -2.83 -3.76
CA PRO A 66 -24.28 -4.28 -3.80
C PRO A 66 -22.80 -4.73 -3.75
N TYR A 67 -21.86 -3.82 -3.40
CA TYR A 67 -20.42 -4.06 -3.53
C TYR A 67 -19.73 -4.47 -2.23
N GLN A 68 -20.47 -4.87 -1.19
CA GLN A 68 -19.93 -5.18 0.14
C GLN A 68 -18.91 -6.34 0.17
N GLN A 69 -18.84 -7.15 -0.89
CA GLN A 69 -17.84 -8.21 -1.06
C GLN A 69 -16.50 -7.69 -1.61
N GLN A 70 -16.47 -6.46 -2.11
CA GLN A 70 -15.26 -5.80 -2.58
C GLN A 70 -14.62 -5.05 -1.43
N ARG A 71 -13.29 -4.98 -1.43
CA ARG A 71 -12.51 -4.09 -0.58
C ARG A 71 -11.85 -3.03 -1.45
N VAL A 72 -11.70 -1.84 -0.88
CA VAL A 72 -11.06 -0.71 -1.53
C VAL A 72 -9.99 -0.13 -0.62
N SER A 73 -8.88 0.28 -1.21
CA SER A 73 -7.83 1.00 -0.50
C SER A 73 -7.16 1.99 -1.46
N TRP A 74 -6.63 3.08 -0.94
CA TRP A 74 -5.79 3.98 -1.72
C TRP A 74 -4.73 4.64 -0.87
N SER A 75 -3.62 4.99 -1.51
CA SER A 75 -2.51 5.71 -0.90
C SER A 75 -1.90 6.67 -1.91
N HIS A 76 -1.33 7.77 -1.44
CA HIS A 76 -0.64 8.71 -2.30
C HIS A 76 0.68 9.17 -1.66
N SER A 77 1.68 9.38 -2.52
CA SER A 77 2.97 9.92 -2.12
C SER A 77 3.55 10.73 -3.29
N GLY A 78 4.09 11.91 -3.00
CA GLY A 78 4.49 12.87 -4.04
C GLY A 78 3.34 13.14 -5.03
N ALA A 79 3.60 12.90 -6.31
CA ALA A 79 2.65 13.11 -7.41
C ALA A 79 1.86 11.85 -7.82
N LEU A 80 1.88 10.78 -7.02
CA LEU A 80 1.29 9.48 -7.38
C LEU A 80 0.20 9.07 -6.39
N LEU A 81 -0.94 8.63 -6.91
CA LEU A 81 -2.02 7.96 -6.17
C LEU A 81 -2.11 6.51 -6.67
N LEU A 82 -2.11 5.55 -5.75
CA LEU A 82 -2.52 4.17 -6.00
C LEU A 82 -3.92 3.92 -5.45
N VAL A 83 -4.70 3.13 -6.17
CA VAL A 83 -6.05 2.71 -5.80
C VAL A 83 -6.16 1.22 -6.05
N ALA A 84 -6.61 0.45 -5.07
CA ALA A 84 -6.81 -0.99 -5.16
C ALA A 84 -8.28 -1.35 -4.94
N LEU A 85 -8.76 -2.33 -5.70
CA LEU A 85 -10.11 -2.89 -5.62
C LEU A 85 -10.04 -4.41 -5.81
N GLY A 86 -10.75 -5.16 -4.98
CA GLY A 86 -10.97 -6.58 -5.22
C GLY A 86 -11.56 -7.30 -4.01
N PRO A 87 -11.97 -8.57 -4.17
CA PRO A 87 -12.51 -9.38 -3.10
C PRO A 87 -11.40 -9.85 -2.14
N ALA A 88 -11.58 -9.57 -0.86
CA ALA A 88 -10.75 -10.05 0.25
C ALA A 88 -11.48 -9.81 1.58
N ARG A 89 -11.04 -10.46 2.67
CA ARG A 89 -11.45 -10.07 4.01
C ARG A 89 -10.93 -8.66 4.33
N ASP A 90 -9.65 -8.43 4.05
CA ASP A 90 -9.02 -7.11 4.13
C ASP A 90 -8.08 -6.84 2.95
N LEU A 91 -7.99 -5.57 2.54
CA LEU A 91 -7.17 -5.11 1.43
C LEU A 91 -6.61 -3.73 1.72
N GLY A 92 -5.31 -3.57 1.53
CA GLY A 92 -4.59 -2.33 1.74
C GLY A 92 -3.55 -2.12 0.65
N VAL A 93 -3.48 -0.91 0.11
CA VAL A 93 -2.41 -0.51 -0.81
C VAL A 93 -1.65 0.67 -0.21
N ASP A 94 -0.35 0.65 -0.37
CA ASP A 94 0.51 1.78 -0.04
C ASP A 94 1.46 2.13 -1.19
N VAL A 95 1.89 3.39 -1.20
CA VAL A 95 2.87 3.91 -2.16
C VAL A 95 3.75 4.95 -1.50
N GLU A 96 5.05 4.85 -1.73
CA GLU A 96 6.03 5.77 -1.18
C GLU A 96 7.04 6.22 -2.22
N GLN A 97 7.25 7.53 -2.32
CA GLN A 97 8.32 8.11 -3.11
C GLN A 97 9.66 7.90 -2.40
N TYR A 98 10.66 7.41 -3.13
CA TYR A 98 12.05 7.47 -2.69
C TYR A 98 12.48 8.93 -2.63
N ARG A 99 12.65 9.42 -1.41
CA ARG A 99 13.16 10.75 -1.11
C ARG A 99 14.05 10.65 0.12
N GLU A 100 15.06 11.49 0.18
CA GLU A 100 15.86 11.63 1.38
C GLU A 100 14.96 12.01 2.57
N ARG A 101 15.16 11.31 3.68
CA ARG A 101 14.45 11.54 4.93
C ARG A 101 15.51 11.88 5.98
N PRO A 102 15.77 13.18 6.23
CA PRO A 102 16.60 13.57 7.36
C PRO A 102 16.04 12.91 8.63
N ARG A 103 16.92 12.26 9.42
CA ARG A 103 16.54 11.47 10.62
C ARG A 103 15.75 10.19 10.35
N MET A 104 15.86 9.60 9.16
CA MET A 104 15.25 8.30 8.84
C MET A 104 15.55 7.24 9.90
N MET A 105 16.81 7.16 10.37
CA MET A 105 17.21 6.19 11.38
C MET A 105 16.56 6.45 12.74
N ASP A 106 16.27 7.71 13.09
CA ASP A 106 15.56 8.05 14.34
C ASP A 106 14.07 7.65 14.23
N ILE A 107 13.48 7.81 13.05
CA ILE A 107 12.11 7.35 12.77
C ILE A 107 12.05 5.83 12.87
N ALA A 108 13.00 5.13 12.23
CA ALA A 108 13.10 3.67 12.32
C ALA A 108 13.28 3.23 13.78
N ALA A 109 14.15 3.88 14.55
CA ALA A 109 14.38 3.55 15.95
C ALA A 109 13.16 3.75 16.85
N ARG A 110 12.27 4.68 16.49
CA ARG A 110 11.05 4.96 17.24
C ARG A 110 9.88 4.04 16.88
N PHE A 111 9.80 3.62 15.61
CA PHE A 111 8.58 2.99 15.08
C PHE A 111 8.78 1.58 14.53
N PHE A 112 10.00 1.11 14.29
CA PHE A 112 10.22 -0.25 13.79
C PHE A 112 10.54 -1.21 14.94
N HIS A 113 10.31 -2.49 14.71
CA HIS A 113 10.72 -3.50 15.66
C HIS A 113 12.26 -3.54 15.76
N PRO A 114 12.87 -3.80 16.94
CA PRO A 114 14.32 -3.80 17.10
C PRO A 114 15.07 -4.68 16.09
N SER A 115 14.53 -5.85 15.73
CA SER A 115 15.14 -6.73 14.73
C SER A 115 15.19 -6.10 13.32
N GLU A 116 14.17 -5.33 12.94
CA GLU A 116 14.11 -4.64 11.65
C GLU A 116 15.03 -3.41 11.64
N LEU A 117 15.18 -2.74 12.79
CA LEU A 117 16.14 -1.66 12.95
C LEU A 117 17.58 -2.17 12.78
N ASP A 118 17.90 -3.30 13.39
CA ASP A 118 19.22 -3.91 13.26
C ASP A 118 19.46 -4.42 11.84
N TRP A 119 18.45 -5.01 11.21
CA TRP A 119 18.49 -5.38 9.79
C TRP A 119 18.72 -4.16 8.88
N LEU A 120 18.04 -3.04 9.14
CA LEU A 120 18.25 -1.78 8.41
C LEU A 120 19.67 -1.24 8.61
N ARG A 121 20.23 -1.31 9.82
CA ARG A 121 21.61 -0.87 10.11
C ARG A 121 22.66 -1.71 9.40
N ALA A 122 22.39 -3.00 9.19
CA ALA A 122 23.31 -3.91 8.50
C ALA A 122 23.50 -3.60 7.01
N HIS A 123 22.58 -2.84 6.39
CA HIS A 123 22.71 -2.44 4.99
C HIS A 123 23.73 -1.31 4.79
N PRO A 124 24.41 -1.25 3.62
CA PRO A 124 25.21 -0.11 3.21
C PRO A 124 24.40 1.19 3.27
N GLU A 125 25.02 2.30 3.69
CA GLU A 125 24.34 3.58 3.89
C GLU A 125 23.53 4.04 2.65
N ALA A 126 24.09 3.83 1.46
CA ALA A 126 23.44 4.16 0.18
C ALA A 126 22.13 3.39 -0.07
N GLU A 127 21.96 2.20 0.52
CA GLU A 127 20.80 1.34 0.33
C GLU A 127 19.73 1.52 1.41
N ARG A 128 20.11 2.03 2.60
CA ARG A 128 19.23 2.13 3.77
C ARG A 128 17.94 2.89 3.48
N THR A 129 17.99 3.95 2.66
CA THR A 129 16.78 4.70 2.28
C THR A 129 15.80 3.82 1.51
N ALA A 130 16.28 3.02 0.58
CA ALA A 130 15.43 2.13 -0.21
C ALA A 130 14.81 1.03 0.67
N VAL A 131 15.60 0.45 1.58
CA VAL A 131 15.17 -0.60 2.52
C VAL A 131 14.16 -0.06 3.53
N PHE A 132 14.40 1.13 4.08
CA PHE A 132 13.47 1.80 4.98
C PHE A 132 12.12 2.06 4.31
N VAL A 133 12.14 2.65 3.11
CA VAL A 133 10.92 2.94 2.33
C VAL A 133 10.18 1.65 1.99
N ARG A 134 10.91 0.57 1.67
CA ARG A 134 10.34 -0.75 1.42
C ARG A 134 9.58 -1.28 2.64
N LEU A 135 10.22 -1.32 3.81
CA LEU A 135 9.59 -1.77 5.07
C LEU A 135 8.40 -0.89 5.45
N TRP A 136 8.58 0.43 5.38
CA TRP A 136 7.52 1.39 5.68
C TRP A 136 6.28 1.13 4.82
N CYS A 137 6.48 0.98 3.51
CA CYS A 137 5.40 0.78 2.56
C CYS A 137 4.66 -0.56 2.81
N ALA A 138 5.39 -1.63 3.11
CA ALA A 138 4.80 -2.92 3.47
C ALA A 138 3.94 -2.85 4.75
N LYS A 139 4.46 -2.21 5.79
CA LYS A 139 3.75 -2.04 7.07
C LYS A 139 2.50 -1.17 6.92
N GLU A 140 2.59 -0.05 6.21
CA GLU A 140 1.45 0.83 5.92
C GLU A 140 0.38 0.12 5.09
N ALA A 141 0.76 -0.72 4.12
CA ALA A 141 -0.19 -1.51 3.36
C ALA A 141 -0.99 -2.46 4.26
N VAL A 142 -0.33 -3.17 5.19
CA VAL A 142 -1.03 -4.03 6.17
C VAL A 142 -1.90 -3.22 7.13
N LEU A 143 -1.42 -2.09 7.65
CA LEU A 143 -2.22 -1.24 8.54
C LEU A 143 -3.47 -0.68 7.84
N LYS A 144 -3.34 -0.21 6.59
CA LYS A 144 -4.47 0.22 5.77
C LYS A 144 -5.44 -0.91 5.50
N ALA A 145 -4.92 -2.11 5.22
CA ALA A 145 -5.74 -3.30 5.07
C ALA A 145 -6.50 -3.60 6.35
N HIS A 146 -5.89 -3.47 7.52
CA HIS A 146 -6.55 -3.70 8.80
C HIS A 146 -7.54 -2.57 9.20
N GLY A 147 -7.41 -1.37 8.63
CA GLY A 147 -8.20 -0.19 9.02
C GLY A 147 -7.58 0.60 10.17
N GLN A 148 -6.26 0.52 10.31
CA GLN A 148 -5.48 1.27 11.28
C GLN A 148 -4.49 2.21 10.57
N GLY A 149 -4.05 3.25 11.27
CA GLY A 149 -2.95 4.10 10.82
C GLY A 149 -1.67 3.83 11.61
N VAL A 150 -0.60 4.59 11.31
CA VAL A 150 0.70 4.54 12.02
C VAL A 150 0.56 4.61 13.55
N SER A 151 -0.46 5.31 14.05
CA SER A 151 -0.75 5.42 15.48
C SER A 151 -1.04 4.08 16.18
N PHE A 152 -1.38 3.03 15.43
CA PHE A 152 -1.52 1.68 15.97
C PHE A 152 -0.17 1.11 16.45
N GLY A 153 0.95 1.56 15.88
CA GLY A 153 2.29 1.09 16.15
C GLY A 153 2.83 0.25 15.00
N LEU A 154 3.85 0.76 14.30
CA LEU A 154 4.52 0.04 13.20
C LEU A 154 5.42 -1.09 13.71
N GLU A 155 5.83 -1.03 14.98
CA GLU A 155 6.63 -2.02 15.68
C GLU A 155 5.84 -3.30 15.99
N LYS A 156 4.51 -3.23 15.90
CA LYS A 156 3.58 -4.36 16.08
C LYS A 156 3.46 -5.25 14.85
N LEU A 157 4.17 -4.93 13.77
CA LEU A 157 4.26 -5.74 12.56
C LEU A 157 5.74 -6.04 12.37
N VAL A 158 6.15 -7.30 12.34
CA VAL A 158 7.55 -7.65 12.13
C VAL A 158 7.67 -8.33 10.78
N PHE A 159 8.40 -7.71 9.86
CA PHE A 159 8.71 -8.29 8.58
C PHE A 159 10.09 -8.95 8.60
N GLY A 160 10.20 -10.04 7.84
CA GLY A 160 11.48 -10.67 7.51
C GLY A 160 11.54 -10.98 6.02
N GLU A 161 12.75 -11.14 5.49
CA GLU A 161 12.93 -11.64 4.13
C GLU A 161 12.87 -13.16 4.10
N ARG A 162 12.00 -13.70 3.25
CA ARG A 162 11.86 -15.13 2.97
C ARG A 162 11.62 -15.31 1.48
N GLU A 163 12.30 -16.30 0.89
CA GLU A 163 12.13 -16.64 -0.53
C GLU A 163 12.31 -15.45 -1.50
N GLY A 164 13.14 -14.47 -1.11
CA GLY A 164 13.42 -13.27 -1.90
C GLY A 164 12.39 -12.13 -1.77
N GLY A 165 11.40 -12.23 -0.87
CA GLY A 165 10.39 -11.19 -0.62
C GLY A 165 10.21 -10.86 0.86
N LEU A 166 9.60 -9.71 1.17
CA LEU A 166 9.18 -9.43 2.54
C LEU A 166 7.93 -10.24 2.87
N GLN A 167 7.93 -10.85 4.05
CA GLN A 167 6.78 -11.55 4.62
C GLN A 167 6.58 -11.08 6.06
N LEU A 168 5.32 -10.98 6.48
CA LEU A 168 4.98 -10.72 7.88
C LEU A 168 5.29 -12.00 8.66
N ILE A 169 6.23 -11.92 9.61
CA ILE A 169 6.70 -13.07 10.39
C ILE A 169 6.18 -13.07 11.82
N ASP A 170 5.79 -11.89 12.32
CA ASP A 170 5.16 -11.71 13.63
C ASP A 170 4.26 -10.46 13.59
N CYS A 171 3.18 -10.47 14.38
CA CYS A 171 2.31 -9.31 14.52
C CYS A 171 1.47 -9.35 15.80
N ALA A 172 1.01 -8.19 16.25
CA ALA A 172 0.07 -8.09 17.37
C ALA A 172 -1.22 -8.90 17.09
N GLU A 173 -1.82 -9.43 18.16
CA GLU A 173 -3.00 -10.33 18.10
C GLU A 173 -4.17 -9.74 17.29
N ASP A 174 -4.40 -8.43 17.37
CA ASP A 174 -5.47 -7.74 16.61
C ASP A 174 -5.35 -7.91 15.08
N LEU A 175 -4.12 -8.13 14.58
CA LEU A 175 -3.84 -8.34 13.16
C LEU A 175 -4.10 -9.79 12.72
N GLY A 176 -4.37 -10.71 13.64
CA GLY A 176 -4.52 -12.14 13.37
C GLY A 176 -3.18 -12.87 13.31
N SER A 177 -3.13 -13.98 12.57
CA SER A 177 -1.89 -14.75 12.42
C SER A 177 -1.03 -14.17 11.28
N PRO A 178 0.30 -14.05 11.44
CA PRO A 178 1.17 -13.52 10.38
C PRO A 178 1.02 -14.24 9.04
N GLY A 179 0.84 -15.57 9.05
CA GLY A 179 0.66 -16.38 7.85
C GLY A 179 -0.65 -16.18 7.09
N GLU A 180 -1.63 -15.48 7.68
CA GLU A 180 -2.86 -15.09 6.98
C GLU A 180 -2.65 -13.88 6.07
N TRP A 181 -1.55 -13.16 6.24
CA TRP A 181 -1.24 -11.96 5.45
C TRP A 181 -0.41 -12.32 4.22
N GLN A 182 -0.85 -11.78 3.08
CA GLN A 182 -0.09 -11.80 1.84
C GLN A 182 0.41 -10.40 1.51
N LEU A 183 1.57 -10.31 0.88
CA LEU A 183 2.19 -9.06 0.45
C LEU A 183 2.64 -9.19 -1.00
N ARG A 184 2.35 -8.17 -1.81
CA ARG A 184 2.91 -7.99 -3.14
C ARG A 184 3.60 -6.63 -3.22
N GLU A 185 4.88 -6.65 -3.55
CA GLU A 185 5.71 -5.46 -3.71
C GLU A 185 5.96 -5.21 -5.21
N TRP A 186 5.93 -3.95 -5.63
CA TRP A 186 6.35 -3.59 -6.99
C TRP A 186 6.82 -2.13 -7.08
N GLN A 187 7.34 -1.75 -8.24
CA GLN A 187 7.65 -0.37 -8.57
C GLN A 187 6.57 0.18 -9.50
N PRO A 188 5.62 1.00 -9.01
CA PRO A 188 4.55 1.54 -9.85
C PRO A 188 5.06 2.60 -10.84
N GLN A 189 6.19 3.24 -10.52
CA GLN A 189 6.89 4.24 -11.33
C GLN A 189 8.34 4.32 -10.84
N ALA A 190 9.28 4.67 -11.73
CA ALA A 190 10.64 5.01 -11.31
C ALA A 190 10.63 6.04 -10.16
N GLY A 191 11.42 5.76 -9.12
CA GLY A 191 11.46 6.61 -7.91
C GLY A 191 10.35 6.32 -6.88
N TYR A 192 9.53 5.27 -7.08
CA TYR A 192 8.47 4.88 -6.14
C TYR A 192 8.55 3.41 -5.73
N ARG A 193 8.02 3.12 -4.55
CA ARG A 193 7.70 1.78 -4.05
C ARG A 193 6.19 1.65 -3.87
N GLY A 194 5.62 0.53 -4.30
CA GLY A 194 4.23 0.15 -4.03
C GLY A 194 4.18 -1.16 -3.26
N ALA A 195 3.19 -1.29 -2.39
CA ALA A 195 2.88 -2.51 -1.66
C ALA A 195 1.36 -2.74 -1.63
N LEU A 196 0.94 -3.98 -1.88
CA LEU A 196 -0.43 -4.44 -1.74
C LEU A 196 -0.42 -5.52 -0.67
N ALA A 197 -1.23 -5.37 0.36
CA ALA A 197 -1.40 -6.34 1.43
C ALA A 197 -2.86 -6.79 1.50
N TRP A 198 -3.09 -8.08 1.74
CA TRP A 198 -4.42 -8.62 1.91
C TRP A 198 -4.41 -9.84 2.84
N ARG A 199 -5.60 -10.20 3.34
CA ARG A 199 -5.88 -11.50 3.96
C ARG A 199 -7.25 -11.99 3.49
N ASP A 200 -7.40 -13.31 3.46
CA ASP A 200 -8.64 -14.01 3.12
C ASP A 200 -9.56 -14.27 4.33
#